data_AF-A0A6A0IPP9-F1
#
_entry.id   AF-A0A6A0IPP9-F1
#
_cell.length_a   1.000
_cell.length_b   1.000
_cell.length_c   1.000
_cell.angle_alpha   90.00
_cell.angle_beta   90.00
_cell.angle_gamma   90.00
#
_symmetry.space_group_name_H-M   'P 1'
#
loop_
_entity.id
_entity.type
_entity.pdbx_description
1 polymer ?
#
loop_
_entity_poly.entity_id
_entity_poly.type
_entity_poly.pdbx_seq_one_letter_code
_entity_poly.pdbx_strand_id
1 'polypeptide(L)'
;MPERLPHGPRGASRLLRLAPVLSGALALLSVAPAPAQPADRVVPAVAATRGLSGSHWRTMLQLHNPSSAPCRVRLVLRPAGSAASETDPWADVELGPGQTRTFVDLLRDLFRLDEGSGSLEMRALAGTLPVPSVRVYSDGPPGGTVGLSVPALALSEALPAGSEAVLLVPEGFDLRVNVGGRAVGEAPAGLSFTVRGADGAPTGTGARTIPAGTLVQLPASEFVGASVAPGDAILVRVKSGSVLLYATPIDDVTNDASFQLAEAVPGSCDGLVSDFTPPTGRVGDAMGGPGVMRLMTATSPDGLAFARTGQVVTDQGDVPDLAVDARGRVYLYYVGWTVGTERNKPVVAISCDEGRSWVYKKLVLTGFEGMADPVDPDVQVLPDGTFRIYLTSAPPGAGMDGARTYRAEGTDGIRFTAQGVAFQPPSGVALDPSTVRVGSTWHLFTGGQPGSNRHATSPDGTVFTFLREEVFTREGRPQLMANGIPSGTGARFYTFDATPPPGGTTAIGSVSTTDGATWTADPGTRLVMDSSSGKESNGVKDPAVAALPGGTFLMVYATRIP
;
A
#
# COMPACT_ATOMS: atom_id res chain seq x y z
N MET A 1 -64.35 53.10 53.19
CA MET A 1 -64.79 52.50 51.92
C MET A 1 -63.81 51.41 51.55
N PRO A 2 -64.29 50.22 51.14
CA PRO A 2 -63.47 49.02 51.05
C PRO A 2 -62.68 48.96 49.74
N GLU A 3 -61.45 48.47 49.82
CA GLU A 3 -60.93 47.35 49.03
C GLU A 3 -59.44 47.17 49.35
N ARG A 4 -59.08 45.97 49.80
CA ARG A 4 -57.94 45.12 49.37
C ARG A 4 -57.59 44.13 50.46
N LEU A 5 -57.67 42.85 50.08
CA LEU A 5 -57.20 41.69 50.84
C LEU A 5 -55.70 41.78 51.11
N PRO A 6 -55.24 41.15 52.21
CA PRO A 6 -54.12 40.24 52.04
C PRO A 6 -54.12 38.97 52.92
N HIS A 7 -53.35 38.01 52.41
CA HIS A 7 -52.57 36.95 53.08
C HIS A 7 -53.24 35.94 54.02
N GLY A 8 -53.03 34.64 53.70
CA GLY A 8 -53.30 33.50 54.58
C GLY A 8 -52.46 33.51 55.87
N PRO A 9 -52.68 32.56 56.80
CA PRO A 9 -51.99 31.27 56.63
C PRO A 9 -52.65 30.05 57.35
N ARG A 10 -51.95 28.89 57.25
CA ARG A 10 -51.94 27.71 58.14
C ARG A 10 -53.12 26.73 58.12
N GLY A 11 -52.86 25.57 57.52
CA GLY A 11 -53.46 24.28 57.88
C GLY A 11 -52.36 23.23 58.00
N ALA A 12 -52.22 22.67 59.19
CA ALA A 12 -51.21 21.68 59.56
C ALA A 12 -51.46 20.31 58.92
N SER A 13 -50.42 19.47 58.78
CA SER A 13 -50.38 18.12 59.39
C SER A 13 -49.10 17.33 59.07
N ARG A 14 -48.39 16.99 60.16
CA ARG A 14 -47.67 15.74 60.48
C ARG A 14 -46.84 14.99 59.42
N LEU A 15 -45.54 15.04 59.69
CA LEU A 15 -44.45 14.09 59.43
C LEU A 15 -44.83 12.61 59.21
N LEU A 16 -44.34 12.03 58.10
CA LEU A 16 -43.75 10.70 58.07
C LEU A 16 -42.40 10.77 57.34
N ARG A 17 -41.36 10.22 57.96
CA ARG A 17 -39.98 10.19 57.45
C ARG A 17 -39.87 9.24 56.25
N LEU A 18 -39.30 9.72 55.14
CA LEU A 18 -38.71 8.91 54.08
C LEU A 18 -37.32 9.46 53.77
N ALA A 19 -36.31 8.59 53.86
CA ALA A 19 -34.94 8.88 53.48
C ALA A 19 -34.85 9.22 51.99
N PRO A 20 -33.92 10.09 51.55
CA PRO A 20 -33.68 10.29 50.12
C PRO A 20 -33.03 9.03 49.56
N VAL A 21 -33.74 8.35 48.66
CA VAL A 21 -33.15 7.39 47.73
C VAL A 21 -32.22 8.20 46.83
N LEU A 22 -30.91 8.04 47.01
CA LEU A 22 -29.92 8.48 46.04
C LEU A 22 -30.10 7.60 44.79
N SER A 23 -30.80 8.11 43.78
CA SER A 23 -30.75 7.54 42.43
C SER A 23 -29.38 7.86 41.82
N GLY A 24 -28.42 6.98 42.08
CA GLY A 24 -27.19 6.90 41.29
C GLY A 24 -27.54 6.34 39.92
N ALA A 25 -27.64 7.22 38.91
CA ALA A 25 -27.68 6.79 37.53
C ALA A 25 -26.30 6.19 37.17
N LEU A 26 -26.22 4.86 37.17
CA LEU A 26 -25.09 4.13 36.61
C LEU A 26 -25.15 4.31 35.09
N ALA A 27 -24.40 5.28 34.57
CA ALA A 27 -24.20 5.40 33.14
C ALA A 27 -23.40 4.18 32.67
N LEU A 28 -24.09 3.19 32.10
CA LEU A 28 -23.47 2.15 31.29
C LEU A 28 -22.90 2.85 30.05
N LEU A 29 -21.62 3.24 30.12
CA LEU A 29 -20.83 3.51 28.92
C LEU A 29 -20.80 2.21 28.12
N SER A 30 -21.64 2.14 27.10
CA SER A 30 -21.45 1.24 25.96
C SER A 30 -20.11 1.62 25.34
N VAL A 31 -19.04 0.92 25.77
CA VAL A 31 -17.80 0.89 25.02
C VAL A 31 -18.13 0.09 23.78
N ALA A 32 -18.34 0.77 22.65
CA ALA A 32 -18.33 0.09 21.36
C ALA A 32 -17.05 -0.74 21.30
N PRO A 33 -17.12 -2.04 20.94
CA PRO A 33 -15.91 -2.83 20.79
C PRO A 33 -14.98 -2.09 19.82
N ALA A 34 -13.73 -1.91 20.22
CA ALA A 34 -12.72 -1.38 19.32
C ALA A 34 -12.76 -2.20 18.02
N PRO A 35 -12.69 -1.57 16.84
CA PRO A 35 -12.68 -2.30 15.58
C PRO A 35 -11.60 -3.38 15.64
N ALA A 36 -11.96 -4.61 15.25
CA ALA A 36 -11.04 -5.73 15.30
C ALA A 36 -9.79 -5.37 14.50
N GLN A 37 -8.62 -5.32 15.17
CA GLN A 37 -7.36 -5.06 14.47
C GLN A 37 -7.13 -6.14 13.39
N PRO A 38 -6.66 -5.74 12.19
CA PRO A 38 -6.37 -6.68 11.12
C PRO A 38 -5.27 -7.66 11.55
N ALA A 39 -5.23 -8.84 10.91
CA ALA A 39 -4.18 -9.82 11.17
C ALA A 39 -2.81 -9.27 10.71
N ASP A 40 -1.76 -9.52 11.50
CA ASP A 40 -0.39 -9.17 11.11
C ASP A 40 0.18 -10.19 10.11
N ARG A 41 -0.12 -11.47 10.34
CA ARG A 41 0.23 -12.59 9.45
C ARG A 41 -0.93 -13.57 9.31
N VAL A 42 -0.95 -14.25 8.17
CA VAL A 42 -1.89 -15.32 7.83
C VAL A 42 -1.13 -16.52 7.34
N VAL A 43 -1.38 -17.68 7.95
CA VAL A 43 -1.04 -18.99 7.37
C VAL A 43 -2.24 -19.40 6.53
N PRO A 44 -2.11 -19.48 5.19
CA PRO A 44 -3.26 -19.65 4.31
C PRO A 44 -3.91 -21.03 4.43
N ALA A 45 -3.18 -22.04 4.93
CA ALA A 45 -3.68 -23.39 5.11
C ALA A 45 -3.16 -24.03 6.41
N VAL A 46 -4.07 -24.53 7.23
CA VAL A 46 -3.83 -25.41 8.37
C VAL A 46 -4.86 -26.54 8.36
N ALA A 47 -4.47 -27.71 8.84
CA ALA A 47 -5.29 -28.91 8.83
C ALA A 47 -5.00 -29.86 10.00
N ALA A 48 -6.05 -30.54 10.43
CA ALA A 48 -6.10 -31.81 11.17
C ALA A 48 -7.20 -32.63 10.47
N THR A 49 -6.86 -33.37 9.41
CA THR A 49 -7.87 -34.04 8.58
C THR A 49 -7.34 -35.29 7.91
N ARG A 50 -8.24 -36.24 7.66
CA ARG A 50 -7.97 -37.41 6.82
C ARG A 50 -7.94 -36.98 5.35
N GLY A 51 -6.89 -37.37 4.65
CA GLY A 51 -6.76 -37.16 3.21
C GLY A 51 -6.96 -38.43 2.40
N LEU A 52 -6.73 -38.33 1.09
CA LEU A 52 -6.69 -39.48 0.19
C LEU A 52 -5.47 -40.37 0.48
N SER A 53 -5.45 -41.56 -0.11
CA SER A 53 -4.34 -42.53 0.00
C SER A 53 -3.90 -42.81 1.44
N GLY A 54 -4.86 -42.83 2.38
CA GLY A 54 -4.62 -43.15 3.80
C GLY A 54 -3.89 -42.07 4.61
N SER A 55 -3.68 -40.87 4.04
CA SER A 55 -3.01 -39.77 4.73
C SER A 55 -3.83 -39.20 5.91
N HIS A 56 -3.13 -38.70 6.92
CA HIS A 56 -3.71 -37.98 8.05
C HIS A 56 -2.90 -36.70 8.30
N TRP A 57 -3.37 -35.61 7.72
CA TRP A 57 -2.70 -34.31 7.77
C TRP A 57 -2.88 -33.65 9.14
N ARG A 58 -1.79 -33.16 9.71
CA ARG A 58 -1.71 -32.38 10.96
C ARG A 58 -0.84 -31.15 10.73
N THR A 59 -1.06 -30.10 11.52
CA THR A 59 -0.26 -28.87 11.43
C THR A 59 0.65 -28.75 12.63
N MET A 60 1.96 -28.73 12.41
CA MET A 60 2.93 -28.32 13.41
C MET A 60 3.17 -26.81 13.29
N LEU A 61 3.13 -26.11 14.42
CA LEU A 61 3.50 -24.70 14.53
C LEU A 61 4.62 -24.55 15.56
N GLN A 62 5.70 -23.88 15.16
CA GLN A 62 6.69 -23.35 16.09
C GLN A 62 6.62 -21.82 16.09
N LEU A 63 6.73 -21.23 17.28
CA LEU A 63 6.80 -19.78 17.47
C LEU A 63 8.05 -19.45 18.26
N HIS A 64 8.89 -18.58 17.73
CA HIS A 64 10.09 -18.08 18.38
C HIS A 64 9.98 -16.58 18.66
N ASN A 65 10.22 -16.16 19.89
CA ASN A 65 10.37 -14.75 20.22
C ASN A 65 11.85 -14.35 20.07
N PRO A 66 12.23 -13.55 19.04
CA PRO A 66 13.62 -13.15 18.83
C PRO A 66 14.06 -12.01 19.75
N SER A 67 13.13 -11.40 20.50
CA SER A 67 13.41 -10.21 21.30
C SER A 67 13.88 -10.54 22.71
N SER A 68 14.50 -9.54 23.37
CA SER A 68 14.90 -9.60 24.77
C SER A 68 13.77 -9.28 25.76
N ALA A 69 12.56 -9.01 25.27
CA ALA A 69 11.36 -8.74 26.05
C ALA A 69 10.33 -9.86 25.80
N PRO A 70 9.39 -10.14 26.71
CA PRO A 70 8.30 -11.07 26.43
C PRO A 70 7.39 -10.53 25.33
N CYS A 71 6.78 -11.43 24.56
CA CYS A 71 5.75 -11.10 23.58
C CYS A 71 4.50 -11.96 23.77
N ARG A 72 3.35 -11.44 23.32
CA ARG A 72 2.06 -12.12 23.34
C ARG A 72 1.40 -12.01 21.97
N VAL A 73 0.98 -13.14 21.43
CA VAL A 73 0.29 -13.23 20.13
C VAL A 73 -1.06 -13.94 20.30
N ARG A 74 -2.09 -13.44 19.62
CA ARG A 74 -3.37 -14.14 19.44
C ARG A 74 -3.34 -14.92 18.14
N LEU A 75 -3.68 -16.19 18.24
CA LEU A 75 -3.88 -17.10 17.11
C LEU A 75 -5.38 -17.33 16.93
N VAL A 76 -5.91 -17.08 15.73
CA VAL A 76 -7.33 -17.31 15.41
C VAL A 76 -7.41 -18.30 14.25
N LEU A 77 -8.08 -19.43 14.46
CA LEU A 77 -8.39 -20.38 13.41
C LEU A 77 -9.65 -19.92 12.68
N ARG A 78 -9.54 -19.69 11.38
CA ARG A 78 -10.67 -19.42 10.48
C ARG A 78 -11.04 -20.71 9.76
N PRO A 79 -12.16 -21.38 10.12
CA PRO A 79 -12.54 -22.64 9.48
C PRO A 79 -12.73 -22.48 7.97
N ALA A 80 -12.30 -23.48 7.20
CA ALA A 80 -12.47 -23.48 5.74
C ALA A 80 -13.96 -23.47 5.35
N GLY A 81 -14.29 -22.80 4.24
CA GLY A 81 -15.65 -22.71 3.70
C GLY A 81 -16.66 -21.91 4.54
N SER A 82 -16.26 -21.35 5.69
CA SER A 82 -17.13 -20.56 6.57
C SER A 82 -16.71 -19.11 6.59
N ALA A 83 -17.69 -18.19 6.63
CA ALA A 83 -17.44 -16.78 6.90
C ALA A 83 -16.78 -16.59 8.27
N ALA A 84 -15.94 -15.56 8.41
CA ALA A 84 -15.34 -15.23 9.69
C ALA A 84 -16.44 -14.98 10.74
N SER A 85 -16.28 -15.56 11.92
CA SER A 85 -17.21 -15.45 13.05
C SER A 85 -16.51 -14.98 14.31
N GLU A 86 -17.24 -14.31 15.20
CA GLU A 86 -16.76 -14.03 16.57
C GLU A 86 -16.59 -15.31 17.40
N THR A 87 -17.25 -16.40 17.00
CA THR A 87 -17.15 -17.72 17.63
C THR A 87 -16.01 -18.57 17.08
N ASP A 88 -15.21 -18.04 16.15
CA ASP A 88 -14.07 -18.77 15.60
C ASP A 88 -13.06 -19.13 16.71
N PRO A 89 -12.49 -20.34 16.69
CA PRO A 89 -11.54 -20.75 17.73
C PRO A 89 -10.32 -19.84 17.78
N TRP A 90 -9.96 -19.38 18.98
CA TRP A 90 -8.77 -18.55 19.18
C TRP A 90 -8.07 -18.91 20.48
N ALA A 91 -6.78 -18.58 20.55
CA ALA A 91 -5.98 -18.71 21.77
C ALA A 91 -4.86 -17.67 21.79
N ASP A 92 -4.52 -17.22 23.00
CA ASP A 92 -3.37 -16.35 23.21
C ASP A 92 -2.16 -17.16 23.64
N VAL A 93 -1.02 -16.90 22.99
CA VAL A 93 0.26 -17.53 23.26
C VAL A 93 1.23 -16.47 23.76
N GLU A 94 1.72 -16.67 24.97
CA GLU A 94 2.80 -15.88 25.55
C GLU A 94 4.14 -16.61 25.38
N LEU A 95 5.18 -15.83 25.06
CA LEU A 95 6.55 -16.28 24.88
C LEU A 95 7.47 -15.33 25.67
N GLY A 96 8.28 -15.88 26.56
CA GLY A 96 9.37 -15.15 27.21
C GLY A 96 10.46 -14.71 26.22
N PRO A 97 11.42 -13.87 26.66
CA PRO A 97 12.58 -13.49 25.85
C PRO A 97 13.33 -14.69 25.27
N GLY A 98 13.59 -14.71 23.96
CA GLY A 98 14.29 -15.81 23.29
C GLY A 98 13.55 -17.16 23.27
N GLN A 99 12.33 -17.24 23.82
CA GLN A 99 11.63 -18.51 23.97
C GLN A 99 11.10 -19.03 22.63
N THR A 100 11.20 -20.34 22.44
CA THR A 100 10.48 -21.06 21.38
C THR A 100 9.42 -21.98 21.98
N ARG A 101 8.20 -21.96 21.45
CA ARG A 101 7.13 -22.92 21.75
C ARG A 101 6.75 -23.70 20.51
N THR A 102 6.49 -24.99 20.69
CA THR A 102 6.09 -25.91 19.61
C THR A 102 4.72 -26.51 19.94
N PHE A 103 3.85 -26.56 18.93
CA PHE A 103 2.57 -27.27 18.92
C PHE A 103 2.68 -28.33 17.82
N VAL A 104 2.64 -29.61 18.19
CA VAL A 104 2.90 -30.72 17.25
C VAL A 104 1.66 -31.00 16.40
N ASP A 105 0.49 -30.86 17.02
CA ASP A 105 -0.79 -30.80 16.36
C ASP A 105 -1.51 -29.54 16.83
N LEU A 106 -1.32 -28.44 16.11
CA LEU A 106 -1.84 -27.11 16.44
C LEU A 106 -3.33 -27.14 16.79
N LEU A 107 -4.14 -27.85 16.01
CA LEU A 107 -5.60 -27.85 16.18
C LEU A 107 -5.99 -28.54 17.49
N ARG A 108 -5.36 -29.66 17.82
CA ARG A 108 -5.60 -30.36 19.08
C ARG A 108 -4.94 -29.67 20.28
N ASP A 109 -3.67 -29.30 20.14
CA ASP A 109 -2.82 -28.79 21.22
C ASP A 109 -3.22 -27.38 21.66
N LEU A 110 -3.79 -26.58 20.76
CA LEU A 110 -4.19 -25.21 21.04
C LEU A 110 -5.71 -25.01 21.04
N PHE A 111 -6.41 -25.51 20.02
CA PHE A 111 -7.85 -25.27 19.85
C PHE A 111 -8.75 -26.40 20.38
N ARG A 112 -8.17 -27.52 20.84
CA ARG A 112 -8.90 -28.71 21.33
C ARG A 112 -9.83 -29.32 20.27
N LEU A 113 -9.42 -29.24 19.01
CA LEU A 113 -10.13 -29.82 17.87
C LEU A 113 -9.38 -31.07 17.39
N ASP A 114 -10.08 -32.20 17.32
CA ASP A 114 -9.52 -33.45 16.79
C ASP A 114 -9.50 -33.47 15.25
N GLU A 115 -10.41 -32.73 14.62
CA GLU A 115 -10.49 -32.57 13.17
C GLU A 115 -10.82 -31.13 12.78
N GLY A 116 -10.38 -30.71 11.60
CA GLY A 116 -10.67 -29.39 11.03
C GLY A 116 -9.67 -28.96 9.96
N SER A 117 -10.05 -27.97 9.17
CA SER A 117 -9.14 -27.28 8.26
C SER A 117 -9.53 -25.81 8.16
N GLY A 118 -8.59 -24.97 7.75
CA GLY A 118 -8.81 -23.54 7.70
C GLY A 118 -7.54 -22.75 7.43
N SER A 119 -7.58 -21.50 7.83
CA SER A 119 -6.39 -20.62 7.84
C SER A 119 -6.15 -20.10 9.25
N LEU A 120 -4.91 -19.73 9.56
CA LEU A 120 -4.53 -19.23 10.87
C LEU A 120 -4.18 -17.75 10.77
N GLU A 121 -4.86 -16.90 11.52
CA GLU A 121 -4.48 -15.49 11.70
C GLU A 121 -3.62 -15.33 12.94
N MET A 122 -2.59 -14.50 12.83
CA MET A 122 -1.70 -14.13 13.93
C MET A 122 -1.80 -12.62 14.17
N ARG A 123 -2.00 -12.23 15.43
CA ARG A 123 -2.15 -10.83 15.86
C ARG A 123 -1.28 -10.56 17.08
N ALA A 124 -0.36 -9.62 17.00
CA ALA A 124 0.43 -9.19 18.14
C ALA A 124 -0.49 -8.49 19.15
N LEU A 125 -0.49 -8.97 20.40
CA LEU A 125 -1.19 -8.33 21.51
C LEU A 125 -0.24 -7.49 22.36
N ALA A 126 1.04 -7.89 22.45
CA ALA A 126 2.10 -7.16 23.14
C ALA A 126 3.47 -7.59 22.61
N GLY A 127 4.42 -6.65 22.54
CA GLY A 127 5.77 -6.90 22.03
C GLY A 127 5.80 -7.16 20.53
N THR A 128 6.96 -7.61 20.02
CA THR A 128 7.13 -7.98 18.61
C THR A 128 6.40 -9.28 18.30
N LEU A 129 5.79 -9.38 17.10
CA LEU A 129 5.19 -10.63 16.63
C LEU A 129 6.27 -11.74 16.59
N PRO A 130 6.01 -12.94 17.16
CA PRO A 130 6.98 -14.02 17.11
C PRO A 130 7.16 -14.54 15.69
N VAL A 131 8.35 -15.08 15.41
CA VAL A 131 8.70 -15.71 14.14
C VAL A 131 8.04 -17.09 14.06
N PRO A 132 7.16 -17.35 13.09
CA PRO A 132 6.51 -18.65 12.93
C PRO A 132 7.29 -19.59 12.01
N SER A 133 7.23 -20.89 12.29
CA SER A 133 7.53 -21.96 11.34
C SER A 133 6.36 -22.93 11.32
N VAL A 134 5.80 -23.18 10.13
CA VAL A 134 4.60 -24.01 9.96
C VAL A 134 4.88 -25.15 8.99
N ARG A 135 4.48 -26.35 9.41
CA ARG A 135 4.51 -27.54 8.56
C ARG A 135 3.18 -28.26 8.63
N VAL A 136 2.59 -28.54 7.48
CA VAL A 136 1.43 -29.43 7.36
C VAL A 136 1.96 -30.79 6.90
N TYR A 137 1.76 -31.83 7.70
CA TYR A 137 2.41 -33.13 7.50
C TYR A 137 1.46 -34.30 7.78
N SER A 138 1.79 -35.46 7.20
CA SER A 138 1.15 -36.75 7.46
C SER A 138 2.20 -37.78 7.85
N ASP A 139 1.77 -38.84 8.53
CA ASP A 139 2.60 -40.02 8.79
C ASP A 139 3.01 -40.67 7.45
N GLY A 140 4.26 -41.15 7.33
CA GLY A 140 4.85 -41.71 6.11
C GLY A 140 5.66 -43.01 6.34
N PRO A 141 5.75 -43.91 5.34
CA PRO A 141 6.30 -45.26 5.52
C PRO A 141 7.84 -45.39 5.41
N PRO A 142 8.50 -46.26 6.22
CA PRO A 142 8.13 -46.70 7.56
C PRO A 142 8.84 -45.84 8.63
N GLY A 143 8.07 -44.99 9.33
CA GLY A 143 8.47 -44.29 10.56
C GLY A 143 8.76 -42.80 10.43
N GLY A 144 8.56 -42.22 9.23
CA GLY A 144 8.80 -40.80 8.94
C GLY A 144 7.51 -39.98 8.83
N THR A 145 7.67 -38.72 8.42
CA THR A 145 6.54 -37.85 8.07
C THR A 145 6.80 -37.19 6.71
N VAL A 146 5.79 -37.16 5.86
CA VAL A 146 5.78 -36.42 4.59
C VAL A 146 4.96 -35.15 4.75
N GLY A 147 5.23 -34.13 3.94
CA GLY A 147 4.43 -32.91 3.96
C GLY A 147 5.20 -31.67 3.55
N LEU A 148 4.56 -30.53 3.77
CA LEU A 148 4.92 -29.27 3.17
C LEU A 148 5.11 -28.18 4.22
N SER A 149 6.05 -27.29 3.98
CA SER A 149 6.13 -26.02 4.69
C SER A 149 5.11 -25.06 4.13
N VAL A 150 4.36 -24.40 5.01
CA VAL A 150 3.36 -23.38 4.63
C VAL A 150 3.83 -22.04 5.18
N PRO A 151 3.99 -21.00 4.34
CA PRO A 151 4.48 -19.71 4.82
C PRO A 151 3.41 -18.98 5.65
N ALA A 152 3.85 -18.17 6.61
CA ALA A 152 3.02 -17.18 7.28
C ALA A 152 3.21 -15.82 6.58
N LEU A 153 2.18 -15.37 5.87
CA LEU A 153 2.22 -14.25 4.93
C LEU A 153 1.65 -12.99 5.57
N ALA A 154 2.23 -11.82 5.30
CA ALA A 154 1.57 -10.55 5.60
C ALA A 154 0.38 -10.35 4.66
N LEU A 155 -0.60 -9.57 5.12
CA LEU A 155 -1.74 -9.21 4.27
C LEU A 155 -1.33 -8.43 3.01
N SER A 156 -0.22 -7.69 3.07
CA SER A 156 0.36 -6.99 1.92
C SER A 156 0.93 -7.90 0.84
N GLU A 157 1.12 -9.20 1.14
CA GLU A 157 1.56 -10.22 0.16
C GLU A 157 0.38 -10.82 -0.60
N ALA A 158 -0.86 -10.47 -0.25
CA ALA A 158 -2.04 -10.87 -1.02
C ALA A 158 -2.06 -10.19 -2.39
N LEU A 159 -2.56 -10.88 -3.42
CA LEU A 159 -2.76 -10.35 -4.76
C LEU A 159 -4.01 -9.44 -4.77
N PRO A 160 -3.89 -8.11 -4.95
CA PRO A 160 -5.05 -7.22 -5.01
C PRO A 160 -5.75 -7.23 -6.39
N ALA A 161 -6.97 -6.71 -6.45
CA ALA A 161 -7.78 -6.55 -7.66
C ALA A 161 -7.07 -5.80 -8.79
N GLY A 162 -6.83 -6.46 -9.91
CA GLY A 162 -6.03 -6.01 -11.04
C GLY A 162 -4.70 -6.76 -11.20
N SER A 163 -4.34 -7.60 -10.24
CA SER A 163 -3.12 -8.41 -10.34
C SER A 163 -3.30 -9.55 -11.31
N GLU A 164 -2.22 -9.89 -11.99
CA GLU A 164 -2.07 -11.13 -12.74
C GLU A 164 -1.07 -12.02 -12.02
N ALA A 165 -1.31 -13.32 -12.03
CA ALA A 165 -0.43 -14.29 -11.40
C ALA A 165 -0.44 -15.61 -12.14
N VAL A 166 0.55 -16.46 -11.88
CA VAL A 166 0.65 -17.80 -12.46
C VAL A 166 0.80 -18.84 -11.34
N LEU A 167 0.07 -19.93 -11.48
CA LEU A 167 0.35 -21.20 -10.81
C LEU A 167 0.81 -22.20 -11.86
N LEU A 168 1.80 -23.02 -11.52
CA LEU A 168 2.31 -24.05 -12.42
C LEU A 168 1.81 -25.40 -11.96
N VAL A 169 1.43 -26.25 -12.90
CA VAL A 169 1.02 -27.63 -12.62
C VAL A 169 2.21 -28.52 -12.94
N PRO A 170 2.94 -29.05 -11.94
CA PRO A 170 4.11 -29.86 -12.21
C PRO A 170 3.76 -31.08 -13.05
N GLU A 171 4.64 -31.41 -13.99
CA GLU A 171 4.59 -32.66 -14.73
C GLU A 171 5.47 -33.72 -14.06
N GLY A 172 5.11 -35.00 -14.15
CA GLY A 172 5.90 -36.11 -13.64
C GLY A 172 5.06 -37.18 -12.97
N PHE A 173 5.30 -37.39 -11.67
CA PHE A 173 4.65 -38.39 -10.83
C PHE A 173 3.11 -38.35 -10.87
N ASP A 174 2.45 -39.34 -10.26
CA ASP A 174 0.99 -39.38 -10.15
C ASP A 174 0.52 -38.34 -9.12
N LEU A 175 0.33 -37.09 -9.57
CA LEU A 175 0.06 -35.94 -8.72
C LEU A 175 -1.42 -35.55 -8.74
N ARG A 176 -2.01 -35.40 -7.56
CA ARG A 176 -3.21 -34.58 -7.36
C ARG A 176 -2.80 -33.15 -7.04
N VAL A 177 -3.45 -32.17 -7.65
CA VAL A 177 -3.20 -30.76 -7.37
C VAL A 177 -4.44 -30.12 -6.78
N ASN A 178 -4.31 -29.52 -5.60
CA ASN A 178 -5.34 -28.66 -5.03
C ASN A 178 -4.93 -27.20 -5.16
N VAL A 179 -5.88 -26.33 -5.48
CA VAL A 179 -5.70 -24.88 -5.47
C VAL A 179 -6.49 -24.32 -4.31
N GLY A 180 -5.85 -23.45 -3.53
CA GLY A 180 -6.45 -22.78 -2.40
C GLY A 180 -6.33 -21.27 -2.49
N GLY A 181 -7.37 -20.56 -2.09
CA GLY A 181 -7.41 -19.12 -2.04
C GLY A 181 -8.05 -18.62 -0.75
N ARG A 182 -7.35 -17.73 -0.06
CA ARG A 182 -7.83 -17.02 1.13
C ARG A 182 -8.11 -15.57 0.77
N ALA A 183 -9.38 -15.16 0.78
CA ALA A 183 -9.72 -13.75 0.60
C ALA A 183 -9.26 -12.94 1.81
N VAL A 184 -8.60 -11.81 1.54
CA VAL A 184 -8.08 -10.87 2.54
C VAL A 184 -8.92 -9.60 2.56
N GLY A 185 -9.23 -9.12 3.76
CA GLY A 185 -10.09 -7.96 3.99
C GLY A 185 -11.58 -8.31 4.07
N GLU A 186 -12.42 -7.29 4.03
CA GLU A 186 -13.88 -7.40 4.22
C GLU A 186 -14.65 -7.63 2.92
N ALA A 187 -13.98 -7.57 1.76
CA ALA A 187 -14.58 -7.75 0.45
C ALA A 187 -14.29 -9.17 -0.11
N PRO A 188 -15.25 -9.79 -0.84
CA PRO A 188 -14.99 -11.02 -1.59
C PRO A 188 -13.92 -10.82 -2.67
N ALA A 189 -13.10 -11.84 -2.89
CA ALA A 189 -12.11 -11.86 -3.96
C ALA A 189 -12.67 -12.56 -5.21
N GLY A 190 -12.78 -11.84 -6.32
CA GLY A 190 -13.23 -12.38 -7.61
C GLY A 190 -12.04 -12.71 -8.49
N LEU A 191 -11.98 -13.92 -9.05
CA LEU A 191 -10.88 -14.44 -9.84
C LEU A 191 -11.40 -14.91 -11.21
N SER A 192 -10.61 -14.68 -12.26
CA SER A 192 -10.77 -15.36 -13.55
C SER A 192 -9.50 -16.10 -13.91
N PHE A 193 -9.64 -17.23 -14.59
CA PHE A 193 -8.55 -18.13 -14.93
C PHE A 193 -8.47 -18.37 -16.43
N THR A 194 -7.26 -18.61 -16.92
CA THR A 194 -6.99 -19.21 -18.23
C THR A 194 -5.98 -20.31 -18.03
N VAL A 195 -6.33 -21.54 -18.40
CA VAL A 195 -5.41 -22.67 -18.42
C VAL A 195 -4.73 -22.68 -19.78
N ARG A 196 -3.40 -22.79 -19.78
CA ARG A 196 -2.60 -22.98 -20.98
C ARG A 196 -1.89 -24.32 -20.91
N GLY A 197 -1.94 -25.06 -22.01
CA GLY A 197 -1.16 -26.28 -22.18
C GLY A 197 0.34 -26.02 -22.18
N ALA A 198 1.13 -27.08 -22.12
CA ALA A 198 2.60 -27.02 -22.19
C ALA A 198 3.12 -26.37 -23.51
N ASP A 199 2.31 -26.38 -24.57
CA ASP A 199 2.58 -25.69 -25.85
C ASP A 199 2.22 -24.20 -25.84
N GLY A 200 1.65 -23.70 -24.73
CA GLY A 200 1.18 -22.33 -24.56
C GLY A 200 -0.22 -22.05 -25.09
N ALA A 201 -0.88 -23.02 -25.74
CA ALA A 201 -2.23 -22.85 -26.26
C ALA A 201 -3.26 -22.78 -25.10
N PRO A 202 -4.25 -21.88 -25.15
CA PRO A 202 -5.30 -21.86 -24.14
C PRO A 202 -6.17 -23.12 -24.25
N THR A 203 -6.26 -23.89 -23.17
CA THR A 203 -7.02 -25.15 -23.10
C THR A 203 -8.34 -25.00 -22.36
N GLY A 204 -8.50 -23.96 -21.54
CA GLY A 204 -9.73 -23.68 -20.82
C GLY A 204 -9.74 -22.33 -20.12
N THR A 205 -10.93 -21.88 -19.71
CA THR A 205 -11.11 -20.68 -18.89
C THR A 205 -12.14 -20.94 -17.81
N GLY A 206 -12.09 -20.14 -16.74
CA GLY A 206 -13.07 -20.23 -15.67
C GLY A 206 -13.01 -19.04 -14.74
N ALA A 207 -13.82 -19.07 -13.68
CA ALA A 207 -13.89 -17.99 -12.70
C ALA A 207 -14.31 -18.52 -11.33
N ARG A 208 -13.88 -17.84 -10.28
CA ARG A 208 -14.24 -18.15 -8.89
C ARG A 208 -14.35 -16.90 -8.06
N THR A 209 -15.37 -16.84 -7.21
CA THR A 209 -15.47 -15.86 -6.14
C THR A 209 -15.20 -16.53 -4.81
N ILE A 210 -14.27 -15.97 -4.04
CA ILE A 210 -13.94 -16.41 -2.68
C ILE A 210 -14.58 -15.41 -1.72
N PRO A 211 -15.52 -15.84 -0.85
CA PRO A 211 -16.16 -14.95 0.12
C PRO A 211 -15.15 -14.28 1.06
N ALA A 212 -15.46 -13.07 1.51
CA ALA A 212 -14.60 -12.26 2.37
C ALA A 212 -14.12 -13.02 3.61
N GLY A 213 -12.83 -12.94 3.91
CA GLY A 213 -12.23 -13.57 5.08
C GLY A 213 -12.20 -15.11 5.05
N THR A 214 -12.68 -15.77 4.00
CA THR A 214 -12.80 -17.24 3.92
C THR A 214 -11.65 -17.89 3.15
N LEU A 215 -11.32 -19.12 3.54
CA LEU A 215 -10.47 -20.03 2.76
C LEU A 215 -11.36 -20.97 1.93
N VAL A 216 -11.09 -21.06 0.63
CA VAL A 216 -11.62 -22.10 -0.26
C VAL A 216 -10.43 -22.88 -0.79
N GLN A 217 -10.44 -24.21 -0.67
CA GLN A 217 -9.47 -25.10 -1.28
C GLN A 217 -10.19 -26.29 -1.92
N LEU A 218 -9.89 -26.55 -3.20
CA LEU A 218 -10.53 -27.59 -4.01
C LEU A 218 -9.51 -28.24 -4.95
N PRO A 219 -9.81 -29.40 -5.55
CA PRO A 219 -9.04 -29.91 -6.69
C PRO A 219 -8.89 -28.83 -7.77
N ALA A 220 -7.73 -28.76 -8.43
CA ALA A 220 -7.38 -27.66 -9.33
C ALA A 220 -8.43 -27.44 -10.43
N SER A 221 -8.93 -28.52 -11.05
CA SER A 221 -9.94 -28.44 -12.10
C SER A 221 -11.28 -27.89 -11.59
N GLU A 222 -11.70 -28.27 -10.38
CA GLU A 222 -12.91 -27.74 -9.74
C GLU A 222 -12.71 -26.28 -9.32
N PHE A 223 -11.56 -25.95 -8.73
CA PHE A 223 -11.25 -24.58 -8.31
C PHE A 223 -11.24 -23.62 -9.50
N VAL A 224 -10.59 -24.03 -10.59
CA VAL A 224 -10.49 -23.23 -11.82
C VAL A 224 -11.82 -23.21 -12.58
N GLY A 225 -12.57 -24.32 -12.55
CA GLY A 225 -13.77 -24.51 -13.36
C GLY A 225 -13.46 -24.94 -14.81
N ALA A 226 -12.26 -25.48 -15.05
CA ALA A 226 -11.80 -25.98 -16.34
C ALA A 226 -10.90 -27.20 -16.15
N SER A 227 -10.67 -27.98 -17.21
CA SER A 227 -9.68 -29.07 -17.18
C SER A 227 -8.29 -28.50 -16.90
N VAL A 228 -7.55 -29.18 -16.03
CA VAL A 228 -6.17 -28.86 -15.67
C VAL A 228 -5.39 -30.16 -15.72
N ALA A 229 -4.35 -30.21 -16.55
CA ALA A 229 -3.49 -31.37 -16.74
C ALA A 229 -2.06 -31.09 -16.23
N PRO A 230 -1.28 -32.13 -15.91
CA PRO A 230 0.16 -31.99 -15.64
C PRO A 230 0.87 -31.25 -16.77
N GLY A 231 1.77 -30.32 -16.43
CA GLY A 231 2.47 -29.46 -17.39
C GLY A 231 1.72 -28.17 -17.77
N ASP A 232 0.45 -28.03 -17.39
CA ASP A 232 -0.31 -26.79 -17.64
C ASP A 232 0.18 -25.61 -16.79
N ALA A 233 -0.09 -24.41 -17.26
CA ALA A 233 -0.02 -23.18 -16.49
C ALA A 233 -1.43 -22.60 -16.26
N ILE A 234 -1.73 -22.26 -15.00
CA ILE A 234 -2.98 -21.58 -14.62
C ILE A 234 -2.68 -20.09 -14.49
N LEU A 235 -3.07 -19.31 -15.49
CA LEU A 235 -3.00 -17.86 -15.46
C LEU A 235 -4.22 -17.32 -14.69
N VAL A 236 -3.95 -16.46 -13.71
CA VAL A 236 -4.94 -15.91 -12.80
C VAL A 236 -5.01 -14.41 -13.02
N ARG A 237 -6.22 -13.86 -13.10
CA ARG A 237 -6.47 -12.42 -12.98
C ARG A 237 -7.41 -12.15 -11.82
N VAL A 238 -6.98 -11.35 -10.86
CA VAL A 238 -7.80 -10.91 -9.73
C VAL A 238 -8.69 -9.75 -10.21
N LYS A 239 -10.00 -9.93 -10.17
CA LYS A 239 -10.99 -8.96 -10.67
C LYS A 239 -11.52 -8.02 -9.59
N SER A 240 -11.60 -8.50 -8.35
CA SER A 240 -12.06 -7.72 -7.19
C SER A 240 -11.44 -8.29 -5.90
N GLY A 241 -11.41 -7.49 -4.83
CA GLY A 241 -10.86 -7.89 -3.53
C GLY A 241 -9.35 -8.19 -3.58
N SER A 242 -8.87 -8.89 -2.55
CA SER A 242 -7.47 -9.34 -2.44
C SER A 242 -7.43 -10.80 -2.01
N VAL A 243 -6.45 -11.58 -2.49
CA VAL A 243 -6.37 -13.03 -2.21
C VAL A 243 -4.94 -13.50 -1.97
N LEU A 244 -4.74 -14.36 -0.97
CA LEU A 244 -3.55 -15.22 -0.89
C LEU A 244 -3.88 -16.51 -1.65
N LEU A 245 -3.24 -16.72 -2.80
CA LEU A 245 -3.54 -17.83 -3.71
C LEU A 245 -2.35 -18.78 -3.81
N TYR A 246 -2.60 -20.08 -3.80
CA TYR A 246 -1.56 -21.10 -3.83
C TYR A 246 -2.04 -22.40 -4.47
N ALA A 247 -1.10 -23.26 -4.85
CA ALA A 247 -1.32 -24.65 -5.23
C ALA A 247 -0.55 -25.61 -4.30
N THR A 248 -1.10 -26.80 -4.15
CA THR A 248 -0.49 -27.92 -3.42
C THR A 248 -0.53 -29.18 -4.27
N PRO A 249 0.52 -29.43 -5.06
CA PRO A 249 0.75 -30.72 -5.70
C PRO A 249 1.09 -31.76 -4.64
N ILE A 250 0.43 -32.91 -4.69
CA ILE A 250 0.64 -34.03 -3.77
C ILE A 250 0.71 -35.33 -4.58
N ASP A 251 1.75 -36.11 -4.35
CA ASP A 251 1.90 -37.44 -4.95
C ASP A 251 0.89 -38.43 -4.34
N ASP A 252 0.10 -39.10 -5.18
CA ASP A 252 -0.98 -40.00 -4.78
C ASP A 252 -0.46 -41.33 -4.22
N VAL A 253 0.81 -41.67 -4.47
CA VAL A 253 1.44 -42.91 -3.99
C VAL A 253 2.10 -42.71 -2.62
N THR A 254 2.84 -41.62 -2.44
CA THR A 254 3.69 -41.36 -1.28
C THR A 254 3.10 -40.33 -0.32
N ASN A 255 2.13 -39.53 -0.77
CA ASN A 255 1.67 -38.30 -0.12
C ASN A 255 2.76 -37.23 0.07
N ASP A 256 3.87 -37.31 -0.67
CA ASP A 256 4.84 -36.23 -0.70
C ASP A 256 4.22 -34.99 -1.35
N ALA A 257 4.39 -33.84 -0.73
CA ALA A 257 3.64 -32.64 -1.05
C ALA A 257 4.53 -31.42 -1.13
N SER A 258 4.19 -30.52 -2.04
CA SER A 258 4.82 -29.22 -2.18
C SER A 258 3.80 -28.09 -2.02
N PHE A 259 4.30 -26.89 -1.77
CA PHE A 259 3.51 -25.68 -1.66
C PHE A 259 4.04 -24.64 -2.63
N GLN A 260 3.17 -24.10 -3.48
CA GLN A 260 3.50 -23.05 -4.43
C GLN A 260 2.56 -21.87 -4.22
N LEU A 261 3.09 -20.69 -3.90
CA LEU A 261 2.32 -19.45 -3.99
C LEU A 261 2.12 -19.07 -5.44
N ALA A 262 0.97 -18.48 -5.77
CA ALA A 262 0.76 -17.87 -7.07
C ALA A 262 1.75 -16.71 -7.24
N GLU A 263 2.57 -16.80 -8.29
CA GLU A 263 3.60 -15.80 -8.56
C GLU A 263 2.98 -14.66 -9.37
N ALA A 264 3.05 -13.43 -8.84
CA ALA A 264 2.55 -12.25 -9.54
C ALA A 264 3.35 -12.03 -10.83
N VAL A 265 2.66 -11.77 -11.94
CA VAL A 265 3.31 -11.34 -13.18
C VAL A 265 3.58 -9.84 -13.07
N PRO A 266 4.85 -9.40 -13.04
CA PRO A 266 5.17 -7.98 -12.91
C PRO A 266 4.64 -7.19 -14.10
N GLY A 267 4.14 -5.98 -13.85
CA GLY A 267 4.00 -4.97 -14.89
C GLY A 267 3.07 -5.34 -16.05
N SER A 268 1.88 -5.90 -15.79
CA SER A 268 0.88 -6.00 -16.86
C SER A 268 0.07 -4.71 -16.98
N CYS A 269 0.06 -4.11 -18.17
CA CYS A 269 -0.81 -2.97 -18.52
C CYS A 269 -2.08 -3.42 -19.27
N ASP A 270 -2.40 -4.72 -19.25
CA ASP A 270 -3.52 -5.29 -19.99
C ASP A 270 -4.84 -4.54 -19.75
N GLY A 271 -5.39 -3.96 -20.82
CA GLY A 271 -6.65 -3.20 -20.78
C GLY A 271 -6.49 -1.71 -20.45
N LEU A 272 -5.29 -1.21 -20.14
CA LEU A 272 -5.03 0.21 -20.08
C LEU A 272 -4.79 0.77 -21.49
N VAL A 273 -5.53 1.82 -21.83
CA VAL A 273 -5.39 2.58 -23.08
C VAL A 273 -5.23 4.06 -22.73
N SER A 274 -4.37 4.76 -23.46
CA SER A 274 -4.14 6.19 -23.22
C SER A 274 -5.39 7.02 -23.55
N ASP A 275 -5.74 7.95 -22.66
CA ASP A 275 -6.85 8.91 -22.84
C ASP A 275 -6.45 10.10 -23.72
N PHE A 276 -5.15 10.38 -23.80
CA PHE A 276 -4.60 11.46 -24.59
C PHE A 276 -3.20 11.10 -25.09
N THR A 277 -2.74 11.82 -26.12
CA THR A 277 -1.36 11.76 -26.60
C THR A 277 -0.57 12.89 -25.91
N PRO A 278 0.60 12.61 -25.31
CA PRO A 278 1.42 13.65 -24.71
C PRO A 278 1.80 14.71 -25.77
N PRO A 279 1.79 16.01 -25.42
CA PRO A 279 2.13 17.05 -26.37
C PRO A 279 3.63 17.03 -26.71
N THR A 280 3.99 17.76 -27.77
CA THR A 280 5.37 17.95 -28.22
C THR A 280 5.69 19.43 -28.39
N GLY A 281 6.91 19.82 -28.03
CA GLY A 281 7.38 21.19 -28.04
C GLY A 281 6.81 22.05 -26.91
N ARG A 282 7.40 23.24 -26.76
CA ARG A 282 6.92 24.27 -25.83
C ARG A 282 5.73 25.03 -26.41
N VAL A 283 4.90 25.60 -25.55
CA VAL A 283 3.88 26.56 -25.97
C VAL A 283 4.50 27.95 -26.14
N GLY A 284 4.27 28.59 -27.28
CA GLY A 284 4.97 29.82 -27.68
C GLY A 284 4.74 31.05 -26.79
N ASP A 285 3.62 31.11 -26.06
CA ASP A 285 3.26 32.20 -25.14
C ASP A 285 3.55 31.88 -23.66
N ALA A 286 3.93 30.64 -23.33
CA ALA A 286 4.20 30.25 -21.95
C ALA A 286 5.55 30.81 -21.50
N MET A 287 5.54 31.61 -20.42
CA MET A 287 6.77 32.17 -19.83
C MET A 287 7.39 31.27 -18.75
N GLY A 288 6.63 30.31 -18.21
CA GLY A 288 7.04 29.40 -17.13
C GLY A 288 6.02 28.28 -16.89
N GLY A 289 6.25 27.48 -15.84
CA GLY A 289 5.41 26.33 -15.50
C GLY A 289 5.44 25.21 -16.55
N PRO A 290 4.46 24.29 -16.54
CA PRO A 290 4.53 23.08 -17.36
C PRO A 290 4.60 23.38 -18.86
N GLY A 291 4.00 24.45 -19.38
CA GLY A 291 4.00 24.75 -20.82
C GLY A 291 5.38 24.92 -21.49
N VAL A 292 6.45 25.13 -20.72
CA VAL A 292 7.84 25.24 -21.21
C VAL A 292 8.77 24.13 -20.70
N MET A 293 8.25 23.23 -19.87
CA MET A 293 9.01 22.17 -19.23
C MET A 293 8.73 20.83 -19.92
N ARG A 294 9.65 19.89 -19.79
CA ARG A 294 9.47 18.49 -20.19
C ARG A 294 9.94 17.57 -19.10
N LEU A 295 9.37 16.38 -19.09
CA LEU A 295 9.76 15.30 -18.19
C LEU A 295 10.65 14.31 -18.91
N MET A 296 11.81 14.02 -18.33
CA MET A 296 12.80 13.09 -18.88
C MET A 296 13.19 12.04 -17.85
N THR A 297 13.69 10.88 -18.29
CA THR A 297 14.06 9.78 -17.38
C THR A 297 15.57 9.62 -17.22
N ALA A 298 15.96 9.19 -16.02
CA ALA A 298 17.28 8.70 -15.69
C ALA A 298 17.17 7.45 -14.80
N THR A 299 18.18 6.60 -14.79
CA THR A 299 18.20 5.36 -14.00
C THR A 299 19.44 5.30 -13.12
N SER A 300 19.36 4.59 -12.00
CA SER A 300 20.47 4.44 -11.07
C SER A 300 20.47 3.07 -10.41
N PRO A 301 21.63 2.42 -10.21
CA PRO A 301 21.71 1.18 -9.45
C PRO A 301 21.63 1.40 -7.92
N ASP A 302 21.90 2.61 -7.43
CA ASP A 302 22.07 2.91 -5.99
C ASP A 302 21.20 4.08 -5.48
N GLY A 303 20.46 4.73 -6.39
CA GLY A 303 19.67 5.92 -6.10
C GLY A 303 20.53 7.15 -5.78
N LEU A 304 21.81 7.15 -6.14
CA LEU A 304 22.75 8.24 -5.91
C LEU A 304 23.35 8.74 -7.22
N ALA A 305 23.80 7.85 -8.10
CA ALA A 305 24.36 8.23 -9.40
C ALA A 305 23.36 7.90 -10.51
N PHE A 306 22.79 8.92 -11.16
CA PHE A 306 21.79 8.73 -12.21
C PHE A 306 22.38 8.91 -13.60
N ALA A 307 22.14 7.93 -14.46
CA ALA A 307 22.44 7.96 -15.88
C ALA A 307 21.16 8.26 -16.68
N ARG A 308 21.21 9.29 -17.52
CA ARG A 308 20.11 9.65 -18.43
C ARG A 308 19.78 8.49 -19.36
N THR A 309 18.49 8.28 -19.61
CA THR A 309 18.03 7.37 -20.67
C THR A 309 17.92 8.10 -22.02
N GLY A 310 17.76 9.44 -21.98
CA GLY A 310 17.43 10.26 -23.14
C GLY A 310 15.96 10.20 -23.58
N GLN A 311 15.11 9.48 -22.86
CA GLN A 311 13.68 9.39 -23.14
C GLN A 311 12.97 10.65 -22.63
N VAL A 312 12.14 11.24 -23.50
CA VAL A 312 11.16 12.26 -23.13
C VAL A 312 9.86 11.53 -22.83
N VAL A 313 9.36 11.65 -21.59
CA VAL A 313 8.06 11.05 -21.20
C VAL A 313 6.93 11.92 -21.73
N THR A 314 7.06 13.23 -21.60
CA THR A 314 6.12 14.21 -22.16
C THR A 314 6.82 15.55 -22.28
N ASP A 315 6.53 16.30 -23.34
CA ASP A 315 6.70 17.74 -23.26
C ASP A 315 5.51 18.34 -22.51
N GLN A 316 5.67 19.59 -22.12
CA GLN A 316 4.67 20.39 -21.42
C GLN A 316 4.19 19.77 -20.09
N GLY A 317 5.12 19.22 -19.31
CA GLY A 317 4.86 18.58 -18.02
C GLY A 317 5.84 19.04 -16.95
N ASP A 318 5.36 19.18 -15.71
CA ASP A 318 6.15 19.65 -14.57
C ASP A 318 5.67 19.06 -13.25
N VAL A 319 6.45 19.25 -12.18
CA VAL A 319 6.20 18.76 -10.81
C VAL A 319 5.81 17.28 -10.81
N PRO A 320 6.71 16.38 -11.27
CA PRO A 320 6.43 14.96 -11.28
C PRO A 320 6.51 14.37 -9.86
N ASP A 321 5.75 13.30 -9.65
CA ASP A 321 5.94 12.39 -8.52
C ASP A 321 5.77 10.93 -8.96
N LEU A 322 6.48 10.00 -8.31
CA LEU A 322 6.53 8.59 -8.69
C LEU A 322 6.09 7.69 -7.54
N ALA A 323 5.20 6.75 -7.86
CA ALA A 323 4.87 5.63 -6.98
C ALA A 323 4.99 4.29 -7.72
N VAL A 324 5.27 3.23 -6.98
CA VAL A 324 5.28 1.85 -7.48
C VAL A 324 4.29 1.04 -6.67
N ASP A 325 3.36 0.38 -7.35
CA ASP A 325 2.40 -0.50 -6.68
C ASP A 325 2.99 -1.90 -6.41
N ALA A 326 2.25 -2.73 -5.67
CA ALA A 326 2.67 -4.10 -5.36
C ALA A 326 2.84 -5.01 -6.59
N ARG A 327 2.39 -4.58 -7.79
CA ARG A 327 2.55 -5.29 -9.07
C ARG A 327 3.80 -4.86 -9.82
N GLY A 328 4.57 -3.92 -9.27
CA GLY A 328 5.72 -3.32 -9.93
C GLY A 328 5.33 -2.32 -11.03
N ARG A 329 4.07 -1.89 -11.12
CA ARG A 329 3.69 -0.83 -12.05
C ARG A 329 4.15 0.51 -11.51
N VAL A 330 4.75 1.29 -12.38
CA VAL A 330 5.25 2.63 -12.09
C VAL A 330 4.17 3.63 -12.46
N TYR A 331 3.82 4.50 -11.52
CA TYR A 331 2.85 5.57 -11.69
C TYR A 331 3.57 6.90 -11.61
N LEU A 332 3.62 7.64 -12.71
CA LEU A 332 4.14 8.99 -12.79
C LEU A 332 2.99 9.99 -12.79
N TYR A 333 2.78 10.65 -11.67
CA TYR A 333 1.86 11.78 -11.56
C TYR A 333 2.60 13.06 -11.92
N TYR A 334 1.93 13.98 -12.62
CA TYR A 334 2.52 15.28 -12.96
C TYR A 334 1.44 16.28 -13.36
N VAL A 335 1.80 17.56 -13.42
CA VAL A 335 0.95 18.61 -14.00
C VAL A 335 1.21 18.70 -15.50
N GLY A 336 0.20 18.34 -16.29
CA GLY A 336 0.23 18.48 -17.74
C GLY A 336 -0.37 19.81 -18.19
N TRP A 337 0.36 20.55 -19.04
CA TRP A 337 -0.18 21.79 -19.60
C TRP A 337 -1.22 21.53 -20.67
N THR A 338 -0.99 20.61 -21.61
CA THR A 338 -1.99 20.24 -22.63
C THR A 338 -2.35 18.77 -22.46
N VAL A 339 -3.61 18.52 -22.12
CA VAL A 339 -4.13 17.19 -21.76
C VAL A 339 -5.37 16.91 -22.62
N GLY A 340 -5.13 16.45 -23.86
CA GLY A 340 -6.18 16.35 -24.86
C GLY A 340 -6.77 17.74 -25.16
N THR A 341 -8.02 17.97 -24.76
CA THR A 341 -8.71 19.26 -24.89
C THR A 341 -8.65 20.14 -23.64
N GLU A 342 -8.02 19.66 -22.56
CA GLU A 342 -7.91 20.36 -21.28
C GLU A 342 -6.53 20.99 -21.11
N ARG A 343 -6.44 21.96 -20.19
CA ARG A 343 -5.20 22.66 -19.86
C ARG A 343 -4.92 22.64 -18.37
N ASN A 344 -3.64 22.52 -18.02
CA ASN A 344 -3.12 22.65 -16.65
C ASN A 344 -3.81 21.69 -15.66
N LYS A 345 -3.79 20.39 -15.98
CA LYS A 345 -4.45 19.33 -15.20
C LYS A 345 -3.43 18.35 -14.63
N PRO A 346 -3.68 17.79 -13.43
CA PRO A 346 -2.90 16.68 -12.93
C PRO A 346 -3.31 15.42 -13.69
N VAL A 347 -2.31 14.65 -14.09
CA VAL A 347 -2.48 13.44 -14.91
C VAL A 347 -1.58 12.33 -14.36
N VAL A 348 -1.78 11.11 -14.85
CA VAL A 348 -0.89 9.99 -14.54
C VAL A 348 -0.45 9.28 -15.81
N ALA A 349 0.85 9.05 -15.95
CA ALA A 349 1.43 8.13 -16.90
C ALA A 349 1.78 6.83 -16.17
N ILE A 350 1.29 5.70 -16.66
CA ILE A 350 1.47 4.39 -16.04
C ILE A 350 2.42 3.56 -16.91
N SER A 351 3.51 3.08 -16.31
CA SER A 351 4.44 2.16 -16.95
C SER A 351 4.38 0.79 -16.30
N CYS A 352 4.50 -0.19 -17.18
CA CYS A 352 4.41 -1.62 -16.90
C CYS A 352 5.70 -2.34 -17.28
N ASP A 353 6.69 -1.60 -17.76
CA ASP A 353 7.98 -2.07 -18.25
C ASP A 353 9.11 -1.20 -17.69
N GLU A 354 8.98 -0.81 -16.42
CA GLU A 354 10.00 -0.07 -15.64
C GLU A 354 10.37 1.30 -16.25
N GLY A 355 9.38 1.98 -16.83
CA GLY A 355 9.52 3.32 -17.41
C GLY A 355 9.89 3.34 -18.90
N ARG A 356 10.01 2.17 -19.57
CA ARG A 356 10.38 2.11 -21.00
C ARG A 356 9.24 2.59 -21.92
N SER A 357 7.99 2.35 -21.53
CA SER A 357 6.78 2.86 -22.20
C SER A 357 5.74 3.30 -21.18
N TRP A 358 4.78 4.11 -21.63
CA TRP A 358 3.81 4.79 -20.78
C TRP A 358 2.41 4.79 -21.39
N VAL A 359 1.41 4.54 -20.55
CA VAL A 359 -0.01 4.73 -20.85
C VAL A 359 -0.50 5.99 -20.12
N TYR A 360 -1.06 6.95 -20.86
CA TYR A 360 -1.38 8.29 -20.32
C TYR A 360 -2.85 8.39 -19.97
N LYS A 361 -3.17 8.63 -18.69
CA LYS A 361 -4.53 8.66 -18.18
C LYS A 361 -4.85 10.03 -17.58
N LYS A 362 -6.09 10.48 -17.78
CA LYS A 362 -6.61 11.63 -17.04
C LYS A 362 -6.93 11.19 -15.61
N LEU A 363 -6.62 12.01 -14.61
CA LEU A 363 -7.11 11.77 -13.27
C LEU A 363 -8.60 12.08 -13.19
N VAL A 364 -9.31 11.27 -12.40
CA VAL A 364 -10.69 11.56 -12.00
C VAL A 364 -10.67 11.95 -10.53
N LEU A 365 -10.85 13.24 -10.26
CA LEU A 365 -10.84 13.79 -8.91
C LEU A 365 -12.26 14.19 -8.51
N THR A 366 -12.88 13.42 -7.62
CA THR A 366 -14.23 13.68 -7.10
C THR A 366 -14.15 14.46 -5.78
N GLY A 367 -15.00 15.46 -5.58
CA GLY A 367 -15.03 16.27 -4.35
C GLY A 367 -14.16 17.54 -4.41
N PHE A 368 -13.70 17.92 -5.61
CA PHE A 368 -12.96 19.18 -5.88
C PHE A 368 -13.81 20.19 -6.66
N GLU A 369 -15.11 19.97 -6.80
CA GLU A 369 -16.00 20.81 -7.59
C GLU A 369 -16.06 22.24 -7.02
N GLY A 370 -15.85 23.23 -7.90
CA GLY A 370 -15.86 24.66 -7.54
C GLY A 370 -14.58 25.16 -6.87
N MET A 371 -13.61 24.29 -6.58
CA MET A 371 -12.29 24.66 -6.10
C MET A 371 -11.39 25.19 -7.23
N ALA A 372 -10.25 25.77 -6.87
CA ALA A 372 -9.17 25.94 -7.85
C ALA A 372 -8.72 24.56 -8.36
N ASP A 373 -8.37 24.47 -9.64
CA ASP A 373 -7.93 23.22 -10.25
C ASP A 373 -6.79 22.60 -9.42
N PRO A 374 -6.94 21.35 -8.95
CA PRO A 374 -5.87 20.69 -8.21
C PRO A 374 -4.63 20.50 -9.07
N VAL A 375 -3.45 20.74 -8.51
CA VAL A 375 -2.15 20.63 -9.18
C VAL A 375 -1.10 20.07 -8.20
N ASP A 376 0.13 19.91 -8.68
CA ASP A 376 1.33 19.53 -7.91
C ASP A 376 1.13 18.22 -7.10
N PRO A 377 0.94 17.09 -7.79
CA PRO A 377 0.64 15.82 -7.13
C PRO A 377 1.85 15.25 -6.39
N ASP A 378 1.62 14.74 -5.17
CA ASP A 378 2.52 13.82 -4.44
C ASP A 378 1.71 12.61 -4.00
N VAL A 379 2.21 11.40 -4.26
CA VAL A 379 1.47 10.15 -4.11
C VAL A 379 2.23 9.14 -3.26
N GLN A 380 1.47 8.42 -2.44
CA GLN A 380 1.98 7.36 -1.59
C GLN A 380 1.06 6.14 -1.73
N VAL A 381 1.64 4.98 -2.00
CA VAL A 381 0.91 3.70 -1.99
C VAL A 381 1.01 3.12 -0.59
N LEU A 382 -0.13 3.03 0.10
CA LEU A 382 -0.23 2.51 1.45
C LEU A 382 -0.10 0.98 1.47
N PRO A 383 0.22 0.37 2.63
CA PRO A 383 0.40 -1.09 2.74
C PRO A 383 -0.81 -1.93 2.33
N ASP A 384 -2.01 -1.36 2.35
CA ASP A 384 -3.26 -2.01 1.90
C ASP A 384 -3.53 -1.84 0.40
N GLY A 385 -2.62 -1.18 -0.34
CA GLY A 385 -2.74 -0.90 -1.77
C GLY A 385 -3.50 0.38 -2.09
N THR A 386 -3.95 1.14 -1.09
CA THR A 386 -4.60 2.45 -1.30
C THR A 386 -3.59 3.46 -1.83
N PHE A 387 -3.93 4.12 -2.93
CA PHE A 387 -3.21 5.30 -3.41
C PHE A 387 -3.73 6.51 -2.64
N ARG A 388 -2.84 7.16 -1.88
CA ARG A 388 -3.11 8.45 -1.26
C ARG A 388 -2.35 9.52 -2.03
N ILE A 389 -3.08 10.51 -2.54
CA ILE A 389 -2.51 11.63 -3.28
C ILE A 389 -2.74 12.93 -2.50
N TYR A 390 -1.71 13.76 -2.43
CA TYR A 390 -1.73 15.12 -1.93
C TYR A 390 -1.61 16.07 -3.11
N LEU A 391 -2.41 17.13 -3.10
CA LEU A 391 -2.53 18.08 -4.20
C LEU A 391 -2.54 19.50 -3.66
N THR A 392 -1.88 20.42 -4.36
CA THR A 392 -2.09 21.86 -4.17
C THR A 392 -3.45 22.23 -4.76
N SER A 393 -4.32 22.84 -3.97
CA SER A 393 -5.59 23.42 -4.45
C SER A 393 -6.05 24.51 -3.49
N ALA A 394 -7.13 25.22 -3.82
CA ALA A 394 -7.67 26.30 -3.02
C ALA A 394 -9.19 26.27 -2.94
N PRO A 395 -9.77 26.74 -1.82
CA PRO A 395 -11.22 26.76 -1.65
C PRO A 395 -11.91 27.66 -2.69
N PRO A 396 -13.21 27.42 -2.97
CA PRO A 396 -13.96 28.19 -3.95
C PRO A 396 -13.87 29.70 -3.71
N GLY A 397 -13.57 30.46 -4.76
CA GLY A 397 -13.49 31.91 -4.72
C GLY A 397 -12.25 32.51 -4.06
N ALA A 398 -11.36 31.71 -3.47
CA ALA A 398 -10.12 32.21 -2.88
C ALA A 398 -8.98 32.40 -3.88
N GLY A 399 -9.04 31.71 -5.04
CA GLY A 399 -7.90 31.63 -5.95
C GLY A 399 -6.68 30.96 -5.29
N MET A 400 -5.53 30.97 -5.97
CA MET A 400 -4.32 30.32 -5.44
C MET A 400 -3.70 31.03 -4.23
N ASP A 401 -4.15 32.25 -3.90
CA ASP A 401 -3.79 32.94 -2.65
C ASP A 401 -4.33 32.23 -1.40
N GLY A 402 -5.31 31.33 -1.57
CA GLY A 402 -5.84 30.46 -0.53
C GLY A 402 -5.30 29.03 -0.58
N ALA A 403 -4.22 28.76 -1.31
CA ALA A 403 -3.76 27.40 -1.57
C ALA A 403 -3.33 26.64 -0.30
N ARG A 404 -3.73 25.37 -0.27
CA ARG A 404 -3.51 24.40 0.79
C ARG A 404 -3.17 23.05 0.18
N THR A 405 -2.63 22.15 1.00
CA THR A 405 -2.53 20.74 0.62
C THR A 405 -3.85 20.03 0.91
N TYR A 406 -4.48 19.50 -0.13
CA TYR A 406 -5.64 18.64 -0.05
C TYR A 406 -5.22 17.19 -0.23
N ARG A 407 -5.91 16.26 0.43
CA ARG A 407 -5.71 14.82 0.28
C ARG A 407 -6.89 14.21 -0.47
N ALA A 408 -6.60 13.24 -1.33
CA ALA A 408 -7.59 12.35 -1.92
C ALA A 408 -7.08 10.90 -1.89
N GLU A 409 -7.98 9.94 -1.96
CA GLU A 409 -7.65 8.51 -1.87
C GLU A 409 -8.38 7.70 -2.96
N GLY A 410 -7.72 6.65 -3.45
CA GLY A 410 -8.18 5.79 -4.52
C GLY A 410 -7.53 4.41 -4.47
N THR A 411 -8.01 3.47 -5.28
CA THR A 411 -7.52 2.07 -5.28
C THR A 411 -6.94 1.60 -6.61
N ASP A 412 -7.09 2.41 -7.67
CA ASP A 412 -6.61 2.08 -9.03
C ASP A 412 -5.49 2.99 -9.54
N GLY A 413 -5.17 4.05 -8.79
CA GLY A 413 -4.19 5.08 -9.13
C GLY A 413 -4.66 6.09 -10.18
N ILE A 414 -5.93 6.05 -10.60
CA ILE A 414 -6.51 6.96 -11.62
C ILE A 414 -7.68 7.76 -11.03
N ARG A 415 -8.50 7.13 -10.20
CA ARG A 415 -9.70 7.72 -9.60
C ARG A 415 -9.48 7.97 -8.12
N PHE A 416 -9.70 9.20 -7.70
CA PHE A 416 -9.50 9.63 -6.32
C PHE A 416 -10.70 10.42 -5.82
N THR A 417 -11.05 10.17 -4.56
CA THR A 417 -12.09 10.91 -3.83
C THR A 417 -11.45 11.78 -2.77
N ALA A 418 -11.78 13.08 -2.79
CA ALA A 418 -11.29 14.06 -1.83
C ALA A 418 -11.62 13.63 -0.39
N GLN A 419 -10.62 13.77 0.49
CA GLN A 419 -10.69 13.49 1.92
C GLN A 419 -10.57 14.77 2.77
N GLY A 420 -10.48 15.94 2.11
CA GLY A 420 -10.38 17.25 2.76
C GLY A 420 -8.96 17.83 2.79
N VAL A 421 -8.78 18.87 3.61
CA VAL A 421 -7.49 19.56 3.79
C VAL A 421 -6.56 18.68 4.63
N ALA A 422 -5.38 18.37 4.08
CA ALA A 422 -4.32 17.67 4.79
C ALA A 422 -3.40 18.63 5.53
N PHE A 423 -3.13 19.80 4.96
CA PHE A 423 -2.25 20.78 5.57
C PHE A 423 -2.64 22.21 5.22
N GLN A 424 -2.66 23.05 6.25
CA GLN A 424 -2.74 24.49 6.14
C GLN A 424 -1.62 25.09 6.99
N PRO A 425 -0.74 25.93 6.40
CA PRO A 425 0.34 26.56 7.14
C PRO A 425 -0.22 27.65 8.08
N PRO A 426 0.51 28.04 9.13
CA PRO A 426 0.09 29.11 10.04
C PRO A 426 -0.09 30.47 9.34
N SER A 427 0.63 30.70 8.24
CA SER A 427 0.54 31.90 7.41
C SER A 427 0.87 31.59 5.95
N GLY A 428 0.33 32.38 5.02
CA GLY A 428 0.54 32.20 3.58
C GLY A 428 -0.11 30.91 3.04
N VAL A 429 0.47 30.38 1.97
CA VAL A 429 -0.09 29.26 1.18
C VAL A 429 0.79 28.02 1.23
N ALA A 430 0.22 26.83 1.11
CA ALA A 430 1.00 25.60 0.89
C ALA A 430 0.93 25.22 -0.60
N LEU A 431 2.11 25.12 -1.21
CA LEU A 431 2.33 24.73 -2.61
C LEU A 431 3.32 23.56 -2.65
N ASP A 432 3.24 22.76 -3.70
CA ASP A 432 4.16 21.65 -3.99
C ASP A 432 4.33 20.71 -2.79
N PRO A 433 3.26 20.02 -2.35
CA PRO A 433 3.39 19.06 -1.26
C PRO A 433 4.32 17.92 -1.68
N SER A 434 5.17 17.48 -0.75
CA SER A 434 5.97 16.27 -0.92
C SER A 434 6.01 15.51 0.40
N THR A 435 5.65 14.23 0.41
CA THR A 435 5.54 13.44 1.63
C THR A 435 6.51 12.27 1.69
N VAL A 436 6.83 11.84 2.91
CA VAL A 436 7.50 10.57 3.16
C VAL A 436 7.18 10.07 4.57
N ARG A 437 7.14 8.76 4.73
CA ARG A 437 6.99 8.13 6.05
C ARG A 437 8.35 7.67 6.58
N VAL A 438 8.69 8.10 7.80
CA VAL A 438 9.88 7.66 8.53
C VAL A 438 9.44 7.00 9.83
N GLY A 439 9.62 5.68 9.93
CA GLY A 439 9.08 4.89 11.04
C GLY A 439 7.56 5.04 11.15
N SER A 440 7.08 5.50 12.31
CA SER A 440 5.65 5.75 12.55
C SER A 440 5.18 7.15 12.16
N THR A 441 6.08 8.03 11.72
CA THR A 441 5.76 9.45 11.50
C THR A 441 5.76 9.77 10.00
N TRP A 442 4.71 10.44 9.56
CA TRP A 442 4.64 11.05 8.24
C TRP A 442 5.22 12.46 8.29
N HIS A 443 6.02 12.80 7.30
CA HIS A 443 6.57 14.12 7.09
C HIS A 443 6.01 14.68 5.80
N LEU A 444 5.64 15.96 5.83
CA LEU A 444 5.23 16.74 4.67
C LEU A 444 6.18 17.93 4.55
N PHE A 445 6.67 18.17 3.35
CA PHE A 445 7.34 19.39 2.97
C PHE A 445 6.51 20.15 1.93
N THR A 446 6.46 21.47 2.04
CA THR A 446 5.84 22.35 1.04
C THR A 446 6.76 23.55 0.81
N GLY A 447 6.51 24.31 -0.27
CA GLY A 447 7.15 25.61 -0.49
C GLY A 447 7.01 26.55 0.73
N GLY A 448 8.12 27.20 1.11
CA GLY A 448 8.20 28.17 2.21
C GLY A 448 8.52 29.59 1.73
N GLN A 449 9.23 30.36 2.56
CA GLN A 449 9.92 31.57 2.08
C GLN A 449 10.93 31.20 0.98
N PRO A 450 11.38 32.15 0.13
CA PRO A 450 12.33 31.85 -0.93
C PRO A 450 13.57 31.09 -0.43
N GLY A 451 13.74 29.84 -0.89
CA GLY A 451 14.82 28.94 -0.51
C GLY A 451 14.59 28.10 0.75
N SER A 452 13.44 28.22 1.42
CA SER A 452 13.06 27.39 2.57
C SER A 452 11.91 26.43 2.24
N ASN A 453 11.76 25.43 3.11
CA ASN A 453 10.70 24.43 3.07
C ASN A 453 9.91 24.53 4.36
N ARG A 454 8.59 24.42 4.29
CA ARG A 454 7.77 24.23 5.48
C ARG A 454 7.69 22.76 5.79
N HIS A 455 8.08 22.39 7.00
CA HIS A 455 8.05 21.02 7.48
C HIS A 455 6.84 20.83 8.40
N ALA A 456 6.06 19.80 8.14
CA ALA A 456 4.92 19.40 8.96
C ALA A 456 4.94 17.89 9.20
N THR A 457 4.28 17.43 10.28
CA THR A 457 4.26 16.02 10.65
C THR A 457 2.85 15.51 10.92
N SER A 458 2.63 14.22 10.69
CA SER A 458 1.37 13.53 10.96
C SER A 458 1.63 12.12 11.48
N PRO A 459 0.82 11.58 12.42
CA PRO A 459 0.93 10.19 12.85
C PRO A 459 0.45 9.18 11.79
N ASP A 460 -0.44 9.60 10.88
CA ASP A 460 -1.15 8.72 9.96
C ASP A 460 -1.18 9.23 8.51
N GLY A 461 -0.63 10.42 8.27
CA GLY A 461 -0.58 11.06 6.95
C GLY A 461 -1.92 11.67 6.55
N THR A 462 -2.89 11.81 7.44
CA THR A 462 -4.22 12.34 7.10
C THR A 462 -4.29 13.85 7.24
N VAL A 463 -3.81 14.36 8.38
CA VAL A 463 -3.70 15.79 8.70
C VAL A 463 -2.32 16.06 9.28
N PHE A 464 -1.64 17.07 8.76
CA PHE A 464 -0.29 17.46 9.15
C PHE A 464 -0.32 18.70 10.04
N THR A 465 0.49 18.65 11.09
CA THR A 465 0.72 19.78 11.99
C THR A 465 2.03 20.45 11.61
N PHE A 466 2.00 21.76 11.38
CA PHE A 466 3.22 22.54 11.11
C PHE A 466 4.24 22.35 12.23
N LEU A 467 5.46 21.99 11.86
CA LEU A 467 6.57 21.83 12.79
C LEU A 467 7.46 23.06 12.78
N ARG A 468 7.98 23.44 11.61
CA ARG A 468 8.92 24.55 11.45
C ARG A 468 9.11 24.93 9.99
N GLU A 469 9.77 26.06 9.79
CA GLU A 469 10.36 26.41 8.50
C GLU A 469 11.85 26.05 8.52
N GLU A 470 12.35 25.44 7.45
CA GLU A 470 13.67 24.83 7.41
C GLU A 470 14.36 25.09 6.07
N VAL A 471 15.65 25.42 6.14
CA VAL A 471 16.51 25.61 4.97
C VAL A 471 17.51 24.47 4.95
N PHE A 472 17.32 23.54 4.01
CA PHE A 472 18.31 22.50 3.73
C PHE A 472 19.36 23.07 2.79
N THR A 473 20.64 22.81 3.08
CA THR A 473 21.72 23.29 2.22
C THR A 473 22.58 22.15 1.71
N ARG A 474 22.97 22.24 0.45
CA ARG A 474 24.01 21.41 -0.17
C ARG A 474 25.08 22.34 -0.72
N GLU A 475 26.32 22.19 -0.26
CA GLU A 475 27.43 23.09 -0.66
C GLU A 475 27.08 24.58 -0.42
N GLY A 476 26.40 24.87 0.69
CA GLY A 476 25.95 26.23 1.03
C GLY A 476 24.76 26.76 0.23
N ARG A 477 24.18 25.96 -0.68
CA ARG A 477 23.05 26.36 -1.54
C ARG A 477 21.72 25.81 -1.02
N PRO A 478 20.68 26.65 -0.87
CA PRO A 478 19.36 26.19 -0.45
C PRO A 478 18.77 25.14 -1.40
N GLN A 479 18.16 24.12 -0.83
CA GLN A 479 17.55 22.99 -1.52
C GLN A 479 16.04 22.96 -1.25
N LEU A 480 15.25 22.73 -2.30
CA LEU A 480 13.82 22.46 -2.20
C LEU A 480 13.58 20.94 -2.22
N MET A 481 12.74 20.48 -1.30
CA MET A 481 12.32 19.08 -1.17
C MET A 481 11.29 18.77 -2.26
N ALA A 482 11.48 17.70 -3.04
CA ALA A 482 10.59 17.36 -4.17
C ALA A 482 9.97 15.96 -4.10
N ASN A 483 10.73 14.93 -3.72
CA ASN A 483 10.21 13.57 -3.63
C ASN A 483 10.94 12.79 -2.54
N GLY A 484 10.20 12.08 -1.69
CA GLY A 484 10.75 11.30 -0.59
C GLY A 484 10.45 9.81 -0.74
N ILE A 485 11.48 8.97 -0.58
CA ILE A 485 11.34 7.51 -0.59
C ILE A 485 11.89 6.89 0.70
N PRO A 486 11.31 5.76 1.15
CA PRO A 486 11.92 4.95 2.21
C PRO A 486 13.33 4.51 1.82
N SER A 487 14.26 4.55 2.78
CA SER A 487 15.64 4.10 2.60
C SER A 487 16.19 3.50 3.89
N GLY A 488 16.38 2.17 3.92
CA GLY A 488 16.79 1.46 5.12
C GLY A 488 15.82 1.67 6.28
N THR A 489 16.32 2.12 7.44
CA THR A 489 15.50 2.45 8.61
C THR A 489 14.91 3.87 8.56
N GLY A 490 15.20 4.64 7.51
CA GLY A 490 14.80 6.03 7.39
C GLY A 490 14.27 6.38 6.00
N ALA A 491 14.64 7.56 5.51
CA ALA A 491 14.22 8.05 4.20
C ALA A 491 15.33 8.83 3.49
N ARG A 492 15.25 8.84 2.17
CA ARG A 492 15.97 9.77 1.30
C ARG A 492 14.97 10.69 0.64
N PHE A 493 15.20 11.99 0.72
CA PHE A 493 14.46 13.01 0.00
C PHE A 493 15.33 13.54 -1.14
N TYR A 494 14.85 13.46 -2.37
CA TYR A 494 15.49 14.09 -3.52
C TYR A 494 15.10 15.56 -3.57
N THR A 495 16.08 16.38 -3.89
CA THR A 495 16.00 17.84 -3.81
C THR A 495 16.50 18.47 -5.10
N PHE A 496 16.28 19.76 -5.25
CA PHE A 496 16.92 20.56 -6.30
C PHE A 496 17.32 21.93 -5.78
N ASP A 497 18.26 22.56 -6.47
CA ASP A 497 18.71 23.91 -6.12
C ASP A 497 17.55 24.91 -6.23
N ALA A 498 17.26 25.65 -5.15
CA ALA A 498 16.20 26.65 -5.14
C ALA A 498 16.46 27.80 -6.13
N THR A 499 17.73 28.07 -6.41
CA THR A 499 18.18 29.03 -7.42
C THR A 499 19.42 28.49 -8.13
N PRO A 500 19.64 28.83 -9.41
CA PRO A 500 20.85 28.44 -10.12
C PRO A 500 22.11 28.96 -9.41
N PRO A 501 23.22 28.20 -9.40
CA PRO A 501 24.51 28.73 -8.95
C PRO A 501 24.99 29.83 -9.91
N PRO A 502 25.82 30.78 -9.44
CA PRO A 502 26.39 31.82 -10.30
C PRO A 502 27.08 31.24 -11.54
N GLY A 503 26.61 31.64 -12.73
CA GLY A 503 27.15 31.15 -14.01
C GLY A 503 26.83 29.70 -14.34
N GLY A 504 25.97 29.03 -13.58
CA GLY A 504 25.55 27.65 -13.81
C GLY A 504 24.03 27.49 -13.89
N THR A 505 23.59 26.24 -13.85
CA THR A 505 22.17 25.86 -13.89
C THR A 505 21.80 25.03 -12.67
N THR A 506 20.52 24.92 -12.34
CA THR A 506 20.06 24.11 -11.20
C THR A 506 20.45 22.64 -11.38
N ALA A 507 20.75 22.00 -10.25
CA ALA A 507 21.09 20.59 -10.18
C ALA A 507 20.26 19.86 -9.13
N ILE A 508 20.10 18.55 -9.31
CA ILE A 508 19.38 17.68 -8.38
C ILE A 508 20.33 17.16 -7.29
N GLY A 509 19.88 17.25 -6.06
CA GLY A 509 20.53 16.75 -4.85
C GLY A 509 19.67 15.73 -4.11
N SER A 510 20.10 15.38 -2.91
CA SER A 510 19.29 14.63 -1.98
C SER A 510 19.75 14.87 -0.54
N VAL A 511 18.85 14.64 0.40
CA VAL A 511 19.08 14.62 1.84
C VAL A 511 18.58 13.29 2.41
N SER A 512 19.24 12.77 3.42
CA SER A 512 18.84 11.52 4.09
C SER A 512 18.59 11.76 5.58
N THR A 513 17.73 10.92 6.15
CA THR A 513 17.45 10.87 7.59
C THR A 513 17.27 9.42 8.04
N THR A 514 17.56 9.14 9.30
CA THR A 514 17.24 7.86 9.96
C THR A 514 16.16 7.99 11.04
N ASP A 515 15.82 9.22 11.44
CA ASP A 515 14.95 9.51 12.58
C ASP A 515 13.77 10.44 12.23
N GLY A 516 13.78 11.05 11.04
CA GLY A 516 12.78 12.03 10.59
C GLY A 516 12.96 13.43 11.19
N ALA A 517 13.86 13.59 12.16
CA ALA A 517 14.13 14.84 12.86
C ALA A 517 15.36 15.56 12.31
N THR A 518 16.41 14.80 12.01
CA THR A 518 17.70 15.28 11.51
C THR A 518 17.88 14.86 10.06
N TRP A 519 18.06 15.85 9.18
CA TRP A 519 18.24 15.63 7.74
C TRP A 519 19.63 16.10 7.33
N THR A 520 20.36 15.24 6.62
CA THR A 520 21.74 15.50 6.20
C THR A 520 21.83 15.42 4.68
N ALA A 521 22.45 16.42 4.04
CA ALA A 521 22.70 16.37 2.60
C ALA A 521 23.59 15.18 2.23
N ASP A 522 23.16 14.40 1.24
CA ASP A 522 23.96 13.32 0.70
C ASP A 522 25.10 13.91 -0.13
N PRO A 523 26.33 13.36 -0.04
CA PRO A 523 27.48 13.90 -0.76
C PRO A 523 27.31 13.78 -2.28
N GLY A 524 27.61 14.86 -2.99
CA GLY A 524 27.61 14.92 -4.45
C GLY A 524 26.26 15.32 -5.08
N THR A 525 26.21 15.17 -6.40
CA THR A 525 25.08 15.60 -7.24
C THR A 525 24.43 14.40 -7.89
N ARG A 526 23.10 14.34 -7.87
CA ARG A 526 22.34 13.22 -8.47
C ARG A 526 22.23 13.39 -9.98
N LEU A 527 21.97 14.62 -10.43
CA LEU A 527 21.86 14.96 -11.85
C LEU A 527 22.12 16.46 -12.09
N VAL A 528 22.86 16.79 -13.15
CA VAL A 528 23.04 18.14 -13.70
C VAL A 528 22.56 18.15 -15.14
N MET A 529 22.02 19.27 -15.65
CA MET A 529 21.55 19.39 -17.04
C MET A 529 22.62 18.97 -18.08
N ASP A 530 22.18 18.31 -19.15
CA ASP A 530 23.01 18.00 -20.33
C ASP A 530 22.54 18.79 -21.57
N SER A 531 23.22 19.91 -21.83
CA SER A 531 22.96 20.75 -23.01
C SER A 531 23.43 20.13 -24.32
N SER A 532 24.31 19.12 -24.30
CA SER A 532 24.85 18.51 -25.52
C SER A 532 23.83 17.64 -26.26
N SER A 533 22.83 17.13 -25.54
CA SER A 533 21.76 16.29 -26.08
C SER A 533 20.81 17.02 -27.03
N GLY A 534 20.77 18.35 -26.99
CA GLY A 534 19.74 19.16 -27.67
C GLY A 534 18.32 18.93 -27.14
N LYS A 535 18.17 18.26 -25.97
CA LYS A 535 16.88 17.97 -25.33
C LYS A 535 16.64 18.77 -24.06
N GLU A 536 17.67 19.33 -23.46
CA GLU A 536 17.59 20.04 -22.19
C GLU A 536 18.09 21.47 -22.34
N SER A 537 17.41 22.40 -21.67
CA SER A 537 17.88 23.78 -21.53
C SER A 537 17.60 24.26 -20.10
N ASN A 538 18.43 25.18 -19.61
CA ASN A 538 18.24 25.91 -18.35
C ASN A 538 17.99 25.07 -17.07
N GLY A 539 18.78 24.02 -16.83
CA GLY A 539 18.82 23.30 -15.56
C GLY A 539 17.83 22.14 -15.44
N VAL A 540 17.95 21.41 -14.33
CA VAL A 540 17.04 20.32 -13.93
C VAL A 540 16.40 20.64 -12.58
N LYS A 541 15.14 20.23 -12.38
CA LYS A 541 14.39 20.40 -11.13
C LYS A 541 13.35 19.30 -10.92
N ASP A 542 12.67 19.36 -9.76
CA ASP A 542 11.55 18.50 -9.37
C ASP A 542 11.79 17.01 -9.70
N PRO A 543 12.82 16.38 -9.11
CA PRO A 543 13.03 14.96 -9.28
C PRO A 543 11.91 14.17 -8.61
N ALA A 544 11.28 13.26 -9.35
CA ALA A 544 10.52 12.14 -8.82
C ALA A 544 11.38 10.89 -8.90
N VAL A 545 11.49 10.11 -7.83
CA VAL A 545 12.29 8.88 -7.82
C VAL A 545 11.50 7.73 -7.22
N ALA A 546 11.61 6.55 -7.83
CA ALA A 546 11.09 5.32 -7.25
C ALA A 546 12.12 4.18 -7.32
N ALA A 547 12.13 3.35 -6.28
CA ALA A 547 12.79 2.05 -6.31
C ALA A 547 11.94 1.07 -7.12
N LEU A 548 12.56 0.39 -8.07
CA LEU A 548 11.95 -0.62 -8.92
C LEU A 548 12.10 -2.02 -8.28
N PRO A 549 11.23 -3.00 -8.63
CA PRO A 549 11.30 -4.35 -8.06
C PRO A 549 12.67 -5.04 -8.20
N GLY A 550 13.42 -4.74 -9.27
CA GLY A 550 14.77 -5.26 -9.50
C GLY A 550 15.88 -4.62 -8.66
N GLY A 551 15.55 -3.70 -7.74
CA GLY A 551 16.52 -3.02 -6.86
C GLY A 551 17.24 -1.83 -7.51
N THR A 552 16.91 -1.49 -8.76
CA THR A 552 17.35 -0.25 -9.41
C THR A 552 16.37 0.89 -9.15
N PHE A 553 16.74 2.11 -9.51
CA PHE A 553 15.94 3.32 -9.32
C PHE A 553 15.63 3.97 -10.66
N LEU A 554 14.40 4.44 -10.81
CA LEU A 554 13.97 5.32 -11.89
C LEU A 554 13.82 6.73 -11.33
N MET A 555 14.39 7.71 -12.01
CA MET A 555 14.11 9.13 -11.80
C MET A 555 13.37 9.68 -13.01
N VAL A 556 12.31 10.43 -12.77
CA VAL A 556 11.72 11.37 -13.74
C VAL A 556 12.02 12.78 -13.24
N TYR A 557 12.56 13.63 -14.10
CA TYR A 557 12.93 14.99 -13.74
C TYR A 557 12.41 16.01 -14.74
N ALA A 558 12.16 17.22 -14.27
CA ALA A 558 11.76 18.34 -15.11
C ALA A 558 13.00 19.11 -15.62
N THR A 559 12.96 19.50 -16.89
CA THR A 559 13.95 20.36 -17.54
C THR A 559 13.27 21.26 -18.57
N ARG A 560 13.83 22.43 -18.87
CA ARG A 560 13.22 23.33 -19.85
C ARG A 560 13.43 22.81 -21.27
N ILE A 561 12.39 22.93 -22.08
CA ILE A 561 12.43 22.62 -23.52
C ILE A 561 13.32 23.67 -24.23
N PRO A 562 14.31 23.24 -25.03
CA PRO A 562 15.18 24.14 -25.81
C PRO A 562 14.44 25.19 -26.65
#